data_AF-A0AAE3NTR7-F1
#
_entry.id   AF-A0AAE3NTR7-F1
#
_cell.length_a   1.000
_cell.length_b   1.000
_cell.length_c   1.000
_cell.angle_alpha   90.00
_cell.angle_beta   90.00
_cell.angle_gamma   90.00
#
_symmetry.space_group_name_H-M   'P 1'
#
loop_
_entity.id
_entity.type
_entity.pdbx_description
1 polymer ?
#
loop_
_entity_poly.entity_id
_entity_poly.type
_entity_poly.pdbx_seq_one_letter_code
_entity_poly.pdbx_strand_id
1 'polypeptide(L)'
;MAEEHDKFAGRINGPQFEPDRKDGLAMRLVYMVLIWIMIQVAQTVLGVATVVQFIVMLVSGGEPNERLAEFGESLGIWMAKAARYQTAASEVKPWPWSELD
;
A
#
# COMPACT_ATOMS: atom_id res chain seq x y z
N MET A 1 11.36 -18.85 -7.21
CA MET A 1 9.95 -19.18 -6.88
C MET A 1 9.67 -19.18 -5.38
N ALA A 2 10.45 -19.88 -4.53
CA ALA A 2 10.24 -19.85 -3.07
C ALA A 2 10.73 -18.54 -2.39
N GLU A 3 11.84 -17.95 -2.86
CA GLU A 3 12.45 -16.77 -2.23
C GLU A 3 11.63 -15.48 -2.36
N GLU A 4 10.92 -15.26 -3.48
CA GLU A 4 10.09 -14.05 -3.66
C GLU A 4 8.84 -14.06 -2.77
N HIS A 5 8.20 -15.23 -2.58
CA HIS A 5 7.05 -15.38 -1.70
C HIS A 5 7.44 -15.15 -0.24
N ASP A 6 8.64 -15.58 0.16
CA ASP A 6 9.17 -15.38 1.50
C ASP A 6 9.55 -13.91 1.74
N LYS A 7 10.12 -13.25 0.73
CA LYS A 7 10.42 -11.80 0.75
C LYS A 7 9.13 -10.97 0.84
N PHE A 8 8.10 -11.32 0.07
CA PHE A 8 6.80 -10.66 0.11
C PHE A 8 6.11 -10.88 1.47
N ALA A 9 6.04 -12.13 1.95
CA ALA A 9 5.47 -12.47 3.25
C ALA A 9 6.18 -11.77 4.42
N GLY A 10 7.51 -11.61 4.34
CA GLY A 10 8.31 -10.84 5.29
C GLY A 10 7.98 -9.34 5.30
N ARG A 11 7.75 -8.73 4.13
CA ARG A 11 7.30 -7.32 4.03
C ARG A 11 5.89 -7.12 4.58
N ILE A 12 5.00 -8.10 4.40
CA ILE A 12 3.61 -8.00 4.89
C ILE A 12 3.52 -8.25 6.40
N ASN A 13 4.27 -9.18 6.96
CA ASN A 13 4.13 -9.60 8.38
C ASN A 13 5.29 -9.20 9.29
N GLY A 14 6.26 -8.40 8.80
CA GLY A 14 7.36 -7.90 9.61
C GLY A 14 6.87 -7.15 10.86
N PRO A 15 7.65 -7.18 11.97
CA PRO A 15 7.27 -6.56 13.23
C PRO A 15 6.97 -5.07 13.01
N GLN A 16 5.72 -4.68 13.21
CA GLN A 16 5.31 -3.28 13.15
C GLN A 16 5.55 -2.66 14.53
N PHE A 17 6.49 -1.72 14.63
CA PHE A 17 6.70 -0.97 15.87
C PHE A 17 5.48 -0.10 16.15
N GLU A 18 4.72 -0.46 17.18
CA GLU A 18 3.56 0.31 17.61
C GLU A 18 4.02 1.66 18.21
N PRO A 19 3.34 2.77 17.91
CA PRO A 19 3.68 4.06 18.48
C PRO A 19 3.47 4.07 20.00
N ASP A 20 4.43 4.64 20.74
CA ASP A 20 4.44 4.75 22.22
C ASP A 20 3.25 5.56 22.79
N ARG A 21 2.52 6.29 21.93
CA ARG A 21 1.30 7.02 22.28
C ARG A 21 0.16 6.67 21.32
N LYS A 22 -0.94 6.21 21.91
CA LYS A 22 -2.22 6.00 21.20
C LYS A 22 -2.90 7.36 21.00
N ASP A 23 -3.31 7.65 19.77
CA ASP A 23 -4.11 8.83 19.47
C ASP A 23 -5.48 8.73 20.16
N GLY A 24 -6.04 9.86 20.60
CA GLY A 24 -7.42 9.89 21.08
C GLY A 24 -8.40 9.46 19.97
N LEU A 25 -9.53 8.85 20.34
CA LEU A 25 -10.49 8.26 19.39
C LEU A 25 -11.01 9.27 18.36
N ALA A 26 -11.21 10.54 18.76
CA ALA A 26 -11.58 11.62 17.86
C ALA A 26 -10.49 11.91 16.81
N MET A 27 -9.22 11.93 17.22
CA MET A 27 -8.10 12.17 16.31
C MET A 27 -7.90 10.98 15.36
N ARG A 28 -8.08 9.75 15.86
CA ARG A 28 -8.09 8.55 15.03
C ARG A 28 -9.14 8.66 13.92
N LEU A 29 -10.36 9.09 14.24
CA LEU A 29 -11.42 9.27 13.24
C LEU A 29 -11.01 10.26 12.13
N VAL A 30 -10.37 11.38 12.50
CA VAL A 30 -9.84 12.34 11.52
C VAL A 30 -8.86 11.66 10.56
N TYR A 31 -7.90 10.90 11.09
CA TYR A 31 -6.95 10.16 10.25
C TYR A 31 -7.64 9.08 9.41
N MET A 32 -8.64 8.38 9.93
CA MET A 32 -9.39 7.39 9.15
C MET A 32 -10.10 8.01 7.96
N VAL A 33 -10.66 9.22 8.10
CA VAL A 33 -11.29 9.95 6.98
C VAL A 33 -10.23 10.38 5.96
N LEU A 34 -9.09 10.91 6.40
CA LEU A 34 -8.01 11.30 5.51
C LEU A 34 -7.43 10.11 4.73
N ILE A 35 -7.14 9.01 5.43
CA ILE A 35 -6.62 7.77 4.83
C ILE A 35 -7.65 7.16 3.88
N TRP A 36 -8.94 7.22 4.22
CA TRP A 36 -10.00 6.78 3.29
C TRP A 36 -9.97 7.57 1.98
N ILE A 37 -9.82 8.90 2.03
CA ILE A 37 -9.67 9.73 0.82
C ILE A 37 -8.42 9.32 0.05
N MET A 38 -7.29 9.09 0.73
CA MET A 38 -6.07 8.62 0.09
C MET A 38 -6.23 7.25 -0.56
N ILE A 39 -6.99 6.33 0.04
CA ILE A 39 -7.31 5.02 -0.57
C ILE A 39 -8.08 5.21 -1.87
N GLN A 40 -9.04 6.14 -1.95
CA GLN A 40 -9.77 6.41 -3.20
C GLN A 40 -8.83 6.91 -4.31
N VAL A 41 -7.85 7.75 -3.95
CA VAL A 41 -6.82 8.21 -4.88
C VAL A 41 -5.92 7.04 -5.31
N ALA A 42 -5.44 6.24 -4.36
CA ALA A 42 -4.62 5.07 -4.63
C ALA A 42 -5.32 4.06 -5.55
N GLN A 43 -6.61 3.79 -5.34
CA GLN A 43 -7.41 2.92 -6.20
C GLN A 43 -7.52 3.47 -7.63
N THR A 44 -7.74 4.78 -7.77
CA THR A 44 -7.79 5.43 -9.08
C THR A 44 -6.45 5.33 -9.80
N VAL A 45 -5.36 5.62 -9.08
CA VAL A 45 -3.98 5.52 -9.60
C VAL A 45 -3.65 4.08 -10.00
N LEU A 46 -4.00 3.10 -9.17
CA LEU A 46 -3.85 1.69 -9.49
C LEU A 46 -4.62 1.32 -10.75
N GLY A 47 -5.87 1.75 -10.87
CA GLY A 47 -6.69 1.50 -12.06
C GLY A 47 -6.05 2.04 -13.33
N VAL A 48 -5.55 3.29 -13.30
CA VAL A 48 -4.82 3.88 -14.43
C VAL A 48 -3.53 3.09 -14.72
N ALA A 49 -2.74 2.78 -13.70
CA ALA A 49 -1.51 2.00 -13.83
C ALA A 49 -1.78 0.62 -14.45
N THR A 50 -2.85 -0.06 -14.05
CA THR A 50 -3.26 -1.36 -14.62
C THR A 50 -3.60 -1.24 -16.10
N VAL A 51 -4.37 -0.22 -16.50
CA VAL A 51 -4.70 0.02 -17.92
C VAL A 51 -3.43 0.29 -18.74
N VAL A 52 -2.54 1.14 -18.23
CA VAL A 52 -1.27 1.44 -18.89
C VAL A 52 -0.39 0.19 -19.00
N GLN A 53 -0.24 -0.57 -17.91
CA GLN A 53 0.56 -1.80 -17.91
C GLN A 53 0.02 -2.82 -18.92
N PHE A 54 -1.30 -2.96 -18.98
CA PHE A 54 -1.93 -3.87 -19.94
C PHE A 54 -1.65 -3.43 -21.39
N ILE A 55 -1.75 -2.13 -21.70
CA ILE A 55 -1.40 -1.62 -23.03
C ILE A 55 0.07 -1.88 -23.36
N VAL A 56 0.98 -1.66 -22.41
CA VAL A 56 2.41 -1.96 -22.62
C VAL A 56 2.61 -3.44 -22.93
N MET A 57 2.01 -4.33 -22.15
CA MET A 57 2.11 -5.77 -22.38
C MET A 57 1.55 -6.18 -23.75
N LEU A 58 0.48 -5.53 -24.25
CA LEU A 58 -0.04 -5.80 -25.59
C LEU A 58 0.97 -5.45 -26.70
N VAL A 59 1.69 -4.34 -26.56
CA VAL A 59 2.65 -3.87 -27.56
C VAL A 59 4.00 -4.59 -27.44
N SER A 60 4.39 -4.99 -26.23
CA SER A 60 5.66 -5.65 -25.93
C SER A 60 5.60 -7.18 -25.99
N GLY A 61 4.57 -7.76 -26.62
CA GLY A 61 4.45 -9.22 -26.76
C GLY A 61 4.28 -9.98 -25.44
N GLY A 62 3.72 -9.32 -24.42
CA GLY A 62 3.48 -9.87 -23.09
C GLY A 62 4.49 -9.44 -22.02
N GLU A 63 5.54 -8.70 -22.38
CA GLU A 63 6.51 -8.23 -21.39
C GLU A 63 5.99 -7.02 -20.59
N PRO A 64 5.98 -7.09 -19.24
CA PRO A 64 5.55 -5.98 -18.40
C PRO A 64 6.61 -4.87 -18.33
N ASN A 65 6.18 -3.64 -18.08
CA ASN A 65 7.11 -2.59 -17.67
C ASN A 65 7.53 -2.82 -16.21
N GLU A 66 8.83 -3.07 -15.97
CA GLU A 66 9.38 -3.36 -14.65
C GLU A 66 9.12 -2.23 -13.66
N ARG A 67 9.31 -0.96 -14.06
CA ARG A 67 9.11 0.20 -13.18
C ARG A 67 7.65 0.36 -12.77
N LEU A 68 6.72 0.09 -13.68
CA LEU A 68 5.29 0.16 -13.38
C LEU A 68 4.85 -0.99 -12.47
N ALA A 69 5.47 -2.16 -12.61
CA ALA A 69 5.26 -3.29 -11.70
C ALA A 69 5.80 -3.00 -10.30
N GLU A 70 7.02 -2.48 -10.17
CA GLU A 70 7.62 -2.05 -8.89
C GLU A 70 6.76 -0.98 -8.20
N PHE A 71 6.26 0.01 -8.96
CA PHE A 71 5.33 1.00 -8.43
C PHE A 71 4.05 0.36 -7.87
N GLY A 72 3.48 -0.60 -8.60
CA GLY A 72 2.30 -1.36 -8.15
C GLY A 72 2.54 -2.14 -6.85
N GLU A 73 3.75 -2.70 -6.68
CA GLU A 73 4.14 -3.39 -5.45
C GLU A 73 4.17 -2.43 -4.24
N SER A 74 4.86 -1.29 -4.36
CA SER A 74 4.90 -0.27 -3.29
C SER A 74 3.50 0.25 -2.96
N LEU A 75 2.67 0.50 -3.98
CA LEU A 75 1.29 0.95 -3.77
C LEU A 75 0.45 -0.11 -3.03
N GLY A 76 0.62 -1.39 -3.38
CA GLY A 76 -0.06 -2.50 -2.70
C GLY A 76 0.33 -2.64 -1.23
N ILE A 77 1.61 -2.48 -0.90
CA ILE A 77 2.11 -2.50 0.48
C ILE A 77 1.51 -1.33 1.28
N TRP A 78 1.49 -0.14 0.70
CA TRP A 78 0.85 1.02 1.31
C TRP A 78 -0.64 0.78 1.57
N MET A 79 -1.37 0.21 0.59
CA MET A 79 -2.79 -0.12 0.74
C MET A 79 -3.04 -1.14 1.87
N ALA A 80 -2.16 -2.14 2.02
CA ALA A 80 -2.26 -3.12 3.11
C ALA A 80 -2.09 -2.45 4.49
N LYS A 81 -1.14 -1.53 4.65
CA LYS A 81 -0.96 -0.76 5.89
C LYS A 81 -2.16 0.16 6.16
N ALA A 82 -2.65 0.86 5.13
CA ALA A 82 -3.82 1.72 5.25
C ALA A 82 -5.06 0.93 5.70
N ALA A 83 -5.28 -0.26 5.14
CA ALA A 83 -6.38 -1.14 5.55
C ALA A 83 -6.26 -1.58 7.03
N ARG A 84 -5.05 -1.94 7.47
CA ARG A 84 -4.80 -2.32 8.87
C ARG A 84 -5.09 -1.18 9.86
N TYR A 85 -4.69 0.05 9.52
CA TYR A 85 -5.03 1.21 10.34
C TYR A 85 -6.54 1.45 10.38
N GLN A 86 -7.21 1.36 9.21
CA GLN A 86 -8.64 1.63 9.07
C GLN A 86 -9.52 0.63 9.83
N THR A 87 -9.10 -0.63 9.94
CA THR A 87 -9.83 -1.68 10.67
C THR A 87 -9.37 -1.86 12.11
N ALA A 88 -8.51 -0.97 12.61
CA ALA A 88 -7.91 -1.05 13.94
C ALA A 88 -7.12 -2.34 14.22
N ALA A 89 -6.63 -3.00 13.17
CA ALA A 89 -5.64 -4.06 13.28
C ALA A 89 -4.22 -3.51 13.55
N SER A 90 -4.00 -2.19 13.37
CA SER A 90 -2.76 -1.49 13.72
C SER A 90 -3.03 -0.06 14.19
N GLU A 91 -2.15 0.44 15.06
CA GLU A 91 -2.06 1.85 15.47
C GLU A 91 -1.08 2.66 14.59
N VAL A 92 -0.31 1.98 13.73
CA VAL A 92 0.67 2.61 12.84
C VAL A 92 -0.05 3.20 11.64
N LYS A 93 0.04 4.52 11.50
CA LYS A 93 -0.47 5.26 10.33
C LYS A 93 0.42 4.94 9.11
N PRO A 94 -0.14 4.80 7.90
CA PRO A 94 0.66 4.67 6.69
C PRO A 94 1.38 5.99 6.35
N TRP A 95 2.30 5.96 5.38
CA TRP A 95 2.87 7.17 4.79
C TRP A 95 1.74 8.13 4.36
N PRO A 96 1.84 9.46 4.57
CA PRO A 96 3.04 10.25 4.91
C PRO A 96 3.39 10.40 6.39
N TRP A 97 2.66 9.74 7.30
CA TRP A 97 2.93 9.87 8.74
C TRP A 97 3.94 8.84 9.27
N SER A 98 4.25 7.82 8.47
CA SER A 98 5.30 6.85 8.70
C SER A 98 6.30 6.84 7.54
N GLU A 99 7.32 5.99 7.66
CA GLU A 99 8.24 5.69 6.58
C GLU A 99 7.51 5.15 5.34
N LEU A 100 8.10 5.43 4.17
CA LEU A 100 7.66 4.93 2.86
C LEU A 100 8.25 3.52 2.66
N ASP A 101 7.41 2.57 2.23
CA ASP A 101 7.78 1.16 2.01
C ASP A 101 8.22 0.79 0.59
#